data_AF-A0A2A5W8L3-F1
#
_entry.id   AF-A0A2A5W8L3-F1
#
_cell.length_a   1.000
_cell.length_b   1.000
_cell.length_c   1.000
_cell.angle_alpha   90.00
_cell.angle_beta   90.00
_cell.angle_gamma   90.00
#
_symmetry.space_group_name_H-M   'P 1'
#
loop_
_entity.id
_entity.type
_entity.pdbx_description
1 polymer ?
#
loop_
_entity_poly.entity_id
_entity_poly.type
_entity_poly.pdbx_seq_one_letter_code
_entity_poly.pdbx_strand_id
1 'polypeptide(L)'
;MTPFKNSIMFAASLFLACSAYSQSSLELDGVWISSASNARGVVQKKDDGSFVVTMSYPSGHSDIYLGIIIGSDISNLCSVKGVEPFYACFSATVDSTTLISATLESCEDTQGLDICAKLPSTFNLSRDIYYSISGIWQTTPEKYFHVDDRAGILSVVEIDIANGDTEDMSGTRNGNTGKVCSTDGDGICADFIMSSETSMAAEIVSCDSAAACLEDPIGTIVDLLKVF
;
A
#
# COMPACT_ATOMS: atom_id res chain seq x y z
N MET A 1 67.34 19.10 -19.88
CA MET A 1 66.32 20.15 -20.12
C MET A 1 65.05 19.45 -20.58
N THR A 2 64.08 19.30 -19.69
CA THR A 2 62.66 19.06 -20.02
C THR A 2 62.11 20.33 -20.73
N PRO A 3 60.97 20.29 -21.49
CA PRO A 3 59.78 19.60 -20.99
C PRO A 3 58.61 19.20 -21.95
N PHE A 4 57.56 18.66 -21.30
CA PHE A 4 56.11 18.52 -21.60
C PHE A 4 55.68 17.60 -22.77
N LYS A 5 55.15 16.39 -22.49
CA LYS A 5 53.76 16.01 -22.07
C LYS A 5 52.77 16.02 -23.24
N ASN A 6 52.25 14.84 -23.59
CA ASN A 6 50.82 14.63 -23.68
C ASN A 6 50.48 13.16 -23.43
N SER A 7 49.87 12.94 -22.27
CA SER A 7 49.24 11.69 -21.86
C SER A 7 47.96 11.50 -22.67
N ILE A 8 47.82 10.40 -23.40
CA ILE A 8 46.51 9.92 -23.85
C ILE A 8 46.10 8.83 -22.87
N MET A 9 45.28 9.21 -21.89
CA MET A 9 44.52 8.26 -21.08
C MET A 9 43.51 7.58 -21.99
N PHE A 10 43.66 6.27 -22.18
CA PHE A 10 42.54 5.42 -22.62
C PHE A 10 41.71 5.08 -21.38
N ALA A 11 40.67 5.89 -21.12
CA ALA A 11 39.62 5.52 -20.19
C ALA A 11 38.64 4.59 -20.93
N ALA A 12 38.74 3.29 -20.66
CA ALA A 12 37.73 2.33 -21.09
C ALA A 12 36.48 2.54 -20.22
N SER A 13 35.47 3.21 -20.77
CA SER A 13 34.14 3.32 -20.18
C SER A 13 33.49 1.94 -20.13
N LEU A 14 33.49 1.33 -18.96
CA LEU A 14 32.70 0.14 -18.65
C LEU A 14 31.24 0.59 -18.48
N PHE A 15 30.45 0.53 -19.55
CA PHE A 15 29.00 0.60 -19.47
C PHE A 15 28.50 -0.69 -18.80
N LEU A 16 28.36 -0.68 -17.46
CA LEU A 16 27.46 -1.61 -16.79
C LEU A 16 26.04 -1.21 -17.18
N ALA A 17 25.48 -1.88 -18.18
CA ALA A 17 24.04 -1.98 -18.33
C ALA A 17 23.52 -2.77 -17.12
N CYS A 18 23.25 -2.06 -16.03
CA CYS A 18 22.46 -2.58 -14.94
C CYS A 18 21.05 -2.73 -15.50
N SER A 19 20.72 -3.92 -16.01
CA SER A 19 19.33 -4.32 -16.18
C SER A 19 18.75 -4.35 -14.79
N ALA A 20 18.19 -3.22 -14.34
CA ALA A 20 17.27 -3.19 -13.23
C ALA A 20 16.13 -4.12 -13.62
N TYR A 21 16.18 -5.36 -13.13
CA TYR A 21 14.98 -6.14 -12.96
C TYR A 21 14.13 -5.30 -12.01
N SER A 22 13.22 -4.50 -12.57
CA SER A 22 12.09 -3.98 -11.82
C SER A 22 11.34 -5.20 -11.33
N GLN A 23 11.70 -5.68 -10.14
CA GLN A 23 10.74 -6.43 -9.34
C GLN A 23 9.63 -5.42 -9.09
N SER A 24 8.56 -5.49 -9.88
CA SER A 24 7.30 -4.87 -9.47
C SER A 24 7.04 -5.37 -8.07
N SER A 25 7.17 -4.49 -7.07
CA SER A 25 6.83 -4.85 -5.70
C SER A 25 5.38 -5.30 -5.76
N LEU A 26 5.14 -6.58 -5.47
CA LEU A 26 3.80 -7.13 -5.42
C LEU A 26 3.07 -6.42 -4.27
N GLU A 27 2.25 -5.43 -4.60
CA GLU A 27 1.46 -4.70 -3.61
C GLU A 27 0.34 -5.62 -3.14
N LEU A 28 0.41 -6.05 -1.89
CA LEU A 28 -0.63 -6.86 -1.25
C LEU A 28 -1.35 -6.11 -0.15
N ASP A 29 -0.85 -4.96 0.25
CA ASP A 29 -1.41 -4.19 1.34
C ASP A 29 -2.82 -3.73 1.02
N GLY A 30 -3.66 -3.70 2.04
CA GLY A 30 -5.04 -3.24 1.95
C GLY A 30 -6.07 -4.34 2.10
N VAL A 31 -7.28 -4.06 1.63
CA VAL A 31 -8.48 -4.84 1.92
C VAL A 31 -8.71 -5.92 0.86
N TRP A 32 -9.00 -7.13 1.34
CA TRP A 32 -9.32 -8.33 0.59
C TRP A 32 -10.65 -8.91 1.07
N ILE A 33 -11.34 -9.66 0.22
CA ILE A 33 -12.62 -10.30 0.55
C ILE A 33 -12.52 -11.81 0.32
N SER A 34 -12.86 -12.58 1.35
CA SER A 34 -12.94 -14.04 1.24
C SER A 34 -14.18 -14.48 0.48
N SER A 35 -13.97 -15.28 -0.57
CA SER A 35 -15.05 -15.88 -1.35
C SER A 35 -15.88 -16.91 -0.56
N ALA A 36 -15.32 -17.48 0.51
CA ALA A 36 -15.98 -18.53 1.28
C ALA A 36 -16.90 -17.98 2.38
N SER A 37 -16.53 -16.85 2.99
CA SER A 37 -17.21 -16.32 4.18
C SER A 37 -17.70 -14.87 4.04
N ASN A 38 -17.38 -14.19 2.93
CA ASN A 38 -17.49 -12.74 2.79
C ASN A 38 -16.77 -11.95 3.90
N ALA A 39 -15.82 -12.58 4.60
CA ALA A 39 -14.98 -11.91 5.56
C ALA A 39 -14.06 -10.90 4.86
N ARG A 40 -13.86 -9.75 5.49
CA ARG A 40 -12.94 -8.71 5.02
C ARG A 40 -11.59 -8.94 5.68
N GLY A 41 -10.59 -9.27 4.87
CA GLY A 41 -9.20 -9.37 5.27
C GLY A 41 -8.48 -8.05 5.08
N VAL A 42 -7.64 -7.63 6.02
CA VAL A 42 -6.64 -6.58 5.80
C VAL A 42 -5.28 -7.25 5.80
N VAL A 43 -4.56 -7.16 4.68
CA VAL A 43 -3.19 -7.64 4.55
C VAL A 43 -2.26 -6.45 4.77
N GLN A 44 -1.23 -6.64 5.60
CA GLN A 44 -0.20 -5.64 5.84
C GLN A 44 1.16 -6.28 5.92
N LYS A 45 2.06 -5.88 5.02
CA LYS A 45 3.46 -6.26 5.04
C LYS A 45 4.21 -5.55 6.17
N LYS A 46 5.14 -6.27 6.78
CA LYS A 46 6.08 -5.78 7.80
C LYS A 46 7.46 -5.57 7.19
N ASP A 47 8.26 -4.74 7.85
CA ASP A 47 9.62 -4.40 7.44
C ASP A 47 10.55 -5.63 7.40
N ASP A 48 10.27 -6.66 8.21
CA ASP A 48 11.02 -7.91 8.25
C ASP A 48 10.67 -8.89 7.11
N GLY A 49 9.78 -8.49 6.20
CA GLY A 49 9.31 -9.31 5.08
C GLY A 49 8.20 -10.29 5.43
N SER A 50 7.76 -10.35 6.69
CA SER A 50 6.53 -11.03 7.08
C SER A 50 5.30 -10.15 6.77
N PHE A 51 4.10 -10.70 6.92
CA PHE A 51 2.87 -9.92 6.84
C PHE A 51 1.84 -10.41 7.87
N VAL A 52 0.88 -9.55 8.15
CA VAL A 52 -0.26 -9.80 9.02
C VAL A 52 -1.51 -9.81 8.16
N VAL A 53 -2.43 -10.75 8.43
CA VAL A 53 -3.78 -10.71 7.90
C VAL A 53 -4.76 -10.65 9.06
N THR A 54 -5.56 -9.60 9.10
CA THR A 54 -6.69 -9.52 10.04
C THR A 54 -7.97 -9.81 9.27
N MET A 55 -8.69 -10.86 9.60
CA MET A 55 -9.96 -11.24 8.97
C MET A 55 -11.12 -10.84 9.87
N SER A 56 -12.04 -10.01 9.39
CA SER A 56 -13.27 -9.66 10.08
C SER A 56 -14.47 -10.31 9.39
N TYR A 57 -15.20 -11.13 10.14
CA TYR A 57 -16.32 -11.91 9.62
C TYR A 57 -17.65 -11.17 9.81
N PRO A 58 -18.65 -11.35 8.92
CA PRO A 58 -19.98 -10.78 9.08
C PRO A 58 -20.70 -11.18 10.39
N SER A 59 -20.29 -12.30 10.99
CA SER A 59 -20.78 -12.77 12.29
C SER A 59 -20.30 -11.93 13.48
N GLY A 60 -19.37 -11.00 13.27
CA GLY A 60 -18.85 -10.08 14.30
C GLY A 60 -17.57 -10.55 15.00
N HIS A 61 -17.01 -11.70 14.59
CA HIS A 61 -15.71 -12.16 15.07
C HIS A 61 -14.58 -11.71 14.15
N SER A 62 -13.35 -11.70 14.66
CA SER A 62 -12.16 -11.43 13.87
C SER A 62 -11.03 -12.36 14.28
N ASP A 63 -10.25 -12.76 13.29
CA ASP A 63 -9.09 -13.64 13.44
C ASP A 63 -7.83 -12.94 12.94
N ILE A 64 -6.69 -13.25 13.51
CA ILE A 64 -5.38 -12.74 13.08
C ILE A 64 -4.50 -13.89 12.61
N TYR A 65 -3.92 -13.72 11.43
CA TYR A 65 -2.96 -14.63 10.82
C TYR A 65 -1.63 -13.91 10.56
N LEU A 66 -0.53 -14.66 10.64
CA LEU A 66 0.81 -14.19 10.28
C LEU A 66 1.35 -15.09 9.18
N GLY A 67 2.07 -14.54 8.21
CA GLY A 67 2.71 -15.32 7.14
C GLY A 67 3.98 -14.66 6.60
N ILE A 68 4.64 -15.33 5.66
CA ILE A 68 5.85 -14.85 4.98
C ILE A 68 5.67 -15.02 3.47
N ILE A 69 5.90 -13.95 2.71
CA ILE A 69 5.84 -13.97 1.25
C ILE A 69 7.22 -14.31 0.68
N ILE A 70 7.28 -15.34 -0.17
CA ILE A 70 8.47 -15.77 -0.88
C ILE A 70 8.10 -15.88 -2.37
N GLY A 71 8.43 -14.86 -3.15
CA GLY A 71 7.97 -14.77 -4.54
C GLY A 71 6.45 -14.58 -4.61
N SER A 72 5.75 -15.44 -5.34
CA SER A 72 4.27 -15.49 -5.36
C SER A 72 3.68 -16.33 -4.23
N ASP A 73 4.49 -17.09 -3.50
CA ASP A 73 3.98 -18.00 -2.47
C ASP A 73 3.92 -17.31 -1.11
N ILE A 74 2.86 -17.63 -0.38
CA ILE A 74 2.63 -17.26 0.99
C ILE A 74 2.82 -18.52 1.83
N SER A 75 3.91 -18.52 2.59
CA SER A 75 4.29 -19.61 3.50
C SER A 75 3.91 -19.27 4.94
N ASN A 76 3.64 -20.32 5.72
CA ASN A 76 3.34 -20.21 7.16
C ASN A 76 2.19 -19.25 7.51
N LEU A 77 1.16 -19.11 6.66
CA LEU A 77 -0.01 -18.29 6.96
C LEU A 77 -0.84 -18.96 8.05
N CYS A 78 -0.51 -18.70 9.31
CA CYS A 78 -1.08 -19.38 10.45
C CYS A 78 -1.76 -18.41 11.41
N SER A 79 -2.85 -18.86 12.04
CA SER A 79 -3.47 -18.10 13.11
C SER A 79 -2.52 -17.95 14.30
N VAL A 80 -2.66 -16.84 15.02
CA VAL A 80 -1.74 -16.55 16.14
C VAL A 80 -2.11 -17.41 17.35
N LYS A 81 -1.23 -18.37 17.69
CA LYS A 81 -1.40 -19.23 18.88
C LYS A 81 -1.54 -18.38 20.15
N GLY A 82 -2.52 -18.73 20.97
CA GLY A 82 -2.79 -18.06 22.25
C GLY A 82 -3.56 -16.74 22.14
N VAL A 83 -3.79 -16.25 20.92
CA VAL A 83 -4.75 -15.16 20.63
C VAL A 83 -6.06 -15.79 20.16
N GLU A 84 -5.98 -16.68 19.17
CA GLU A 84 -7.16 -17.37 18.65
C GLU A 84 -7.51 -18.63 19.46
N PRO A 85 -8.81 -18.99 19.56
CA PRO A 85 -9.25 -20.22 20.22
C PRO A 85 -8.99 -21.49 19.39
N PHE A 86 -8.33 -21.36 18.24
CA PHE A 86 -7.93 -22.43 17.33
C PHE A 86 -6.56 -22.12 16.73
N TYR A 87 -5.90 -23.14 16.21
CA TYR A 87 -4.67 -23.00 15.43
C TYR A 87 -4.88 -23.55 14.02
N ALA A 88 -4.96 -22.69 13.02
CA ALA A 88 -5.09 -23.09 11.62
C ALA A 88 -3.95 -22.51 10.80
N CYS A 89 -3.41 -23.31 9.88
CA CYS A 89 -2.40 -22.88 8.92
C CYS A 89 -2.89 -23.13 7.50
N PHE A 90 -2.61 -22.15 6.63
CA PHE A 90 -2.91 -22.19 5.22
C PHE A 90 -1.61 -22.10 4.42
N SER A 91 -1.55 -22.83 3.30
CA SER A 91 -0.68 -22.52 2.19
C SER A 91 -1.44 -21.56 1.27
N ALA A 92 -0.78 -20.53 0.75
CA ALA A 92 -1.42 -19.62 -0.18
C ALA A 92 -0.49 -19.19 -1.31
N THR A 93 -1.07 -18.80 -2.43
CA THR A 93 -0.35 -18.29 -3.60
C THR A 93 -1.03 -17.04 -4.10
N VAL A 94 -0.25 -16.01 -4.39
CA VAL A 94 -0.71 -14.81 -5.08
C VAL A 94 -0.78 -15.10 -6.57
N ASP A 95 -1.98 -15.41 -7.04
CA ASP A 95 -2.22 -15.73 -8.46
C ASP A 95 -2.20 -14.47 -9.33
N SER A 96 -2.61 -13.33 -8.76
CA SER A 96 -2.57 -12.01 -9.42
C SER A 96 -2.62 -10.89 -8.38
N THR A 97 -2.52 -9.63 -8.83
CA THR A 97 -2.69 -8.45 -7.96
C THR A 97 -4.09 -8.34 -7.33
N THR A 98 -5.05 -9.14 -7.78
CA THR A 98 -6.44 -9.12 -7.32
C THR A 98 -6.91 -10.47 -6.76
N LEU A 99 -6.05 -11.49 -6.70
CA LEU A 99 -6.43 -12.83 -6.30
C LEU A 99 -5.31 -13.53 -5.53
N ILE A 100 -5.64 -14.02 -4.34
CA ILE A 100 -4.84 -14.96 -3.56
C ILE A 100 -5.67 -16.22 -3.37
N SER A 101 -5.13 -17.38 -3.76
CA SER A 101 -5.74 -18.68 -3.45
C SER A 101 -5.11 -19.25 -2.20
N ALA A 102 -5.92 -19.78 -1.29
CA ALA A 102 -5.48 -20.37 -0.03
C ALA A 102 -6.05 -21.79 0.16
N THR A 103 -5.24 -22.69 0.70
CA THR A 103 -5.59 -24.08 1.04
C THR A 103 -5.28 -24.34 2.51
N LEU A 104 -6.22 -24.93 3.23
CA LEU A 104 -6.05 -25.32 4.62
C LEU A 104 -5.09 -26.52 4.70
N GLU A 105 -3.96 -26.32 5.37
CA GLU A 105 -2.93 -27.35 5.57
C GLU A 105 -3.16 -28.12 6.87
N SER A 106 -3.52 -27.40 7.93
CA SER A 106 -3.78 -27.99 9.24
C SER A 106 -4.71 -27.12 10.05
N CYS A 107 -5.46 -27.74 10.94
CA CYS A 107 -6.28 -27.05 11.91
C CYS A 107 -6.41 -27.88 13.20
N GLU A 108 -6.29 -27.20 14.33
CA GLU A 108 -6.48 -27.77 15.68
C GLU A 108 -7.37 -26.83 16.51
N ASP A 109 -8.50 -27.33 17.01
CA ASP A 109 -9.33 -26.60 17.95
C ASP A 109 -8.70 -26.66 19.35
N THR A 110 -8.42 -25.51 19.97
CA THR A 110 -7.70 -25.47 21.27
C THR A 110 -8.62 -25.25 22.47
N GLN A 111 -9.88 -24.85 22.23
CA GLN A 111 -10.86 -24.54 23.29
C GLN A 111 -12.20 -25.27 23.13
N GLY A 112 -12.25 -26.37 22.36
CA GLY A 112 -13.45 -27.18 22.18
C GLY A 112 -14.58 -26.48 21.38
N LEU A 113 -14.25 -25.38 20.71
CA LEU A 113 -15.11 -24.77 19.70
C LEU A 113 -14.78 -25.47 18.39
N ASP A 114 -15.77 -26.10 17.75
CA ASP A 114 -15.62 -26.80 16.46
C ASP A 114 -15.45 -25.78 15.32
N ILE A 115 -14.32 -25.06 15.33
CA ILE A 115 -13.98 -24.01 14.36
C ILE A 115 -13.34 -24.66 13.14
N CYS A 116 -12.46 -25.64 13.35
CA CYS A 116 -11.80 -26.35 12.27
C CYS A 116 -12.78 -27.00 11.28
N ALA A 117 -13.92 -27.55 11.74
CA ALA A 117 -14.93 -28.10 10.84
C ALA A 117 -15.68 -27.05 10.02
N LYS A 118 -15.60 -25.76 10.40
CA LYS A 118 -16.25 -24.63 9.72
C LYS A 118 -15.31 -23.90 8.77
N LEU A 119 -14.00 -24.14 8.88
CA LEU A 119 -13.03 -23.55 7.96
C LEU A 119 -13.11 -24.26 6.61
N PRO A 120 -13.14 -23.51 5.49
CA PRO A 120 -13.12 -24.11 4.17
C PRO A 120 -11.75 -24.75 3.92
N SER A 121 -11.74 -25.90 3.23
CA SER A 121 -10.49 -26.56 2.81
C SER A 121 -9.70 -25.70 1.82
N THR A 122 -10.39 -24.89 1.02
CA THR A 122 -9.82 -23.95 0.06
C THR A 122 -10.70 -22.72 -0.06
N PHE A 123 -10.10 -21.54 -0.21
CA PHE A 123 -10.84 -20.31 -0.49
C PHE A 123 -9.97 -19.30 -1.22
N ASN A 124 -10.61 -18.29 -1.82
CA ASN A 124 -9.92 -17.20 -2.46
C ASN A 124 -10.11 -15.92 -1.65
N LEU A 125 -9.06 -15.11 -1.58
CA LEU A 125 -9.14 -13.70 -1.25
C LEU A 125 -9.10 -12.91 -2.54
N SER A 126 -10.15 -12.16 -2.82
CA SER A 126 -10.24 -11.29 -4.00
C SER A 126 -10.34 -9.83 -3.59
N ARG A 127 -9.84 -8.95 -4.43
CA ARG A 127 -10.05 -7.50 -4.33
C ARG A 127 -10.20 -6.89 -5.72
N ASP A 128 -10.70 -5.67 -5.78
CA ASP A 128 -10.63 -4.87 -7.00
C ASP A 128 -9.17 -4.47 -7.28
N ILE A 129 -8.86 -4.07 -8.51
CA ILE A 129 -7.52 -3.60 -8.87
C ILE A 129 -7.20 -2.38 -8.01
N TYR A 130 -6.18 -2.48 -7.16
CA TYR A 130 -5.67 -1.37 -6.38
C TYR A 130 -4.30 -0.96 -6.89
N TYR A 131 -4.15 0.32 -7.17
CA TYR A 131 -2.89 0.90 -7.64
C TYR A 131 -2.03 1.34 -6.47
N SER A 132 -0.71 1.28 -6.61
CA SER A 132 0.23 1.71 -5.60
C SER A 132 0.21 3.22 -5.38
N ILE A 133 -0.38 3.67 -4.26
CA ILE A 133 -0.39 5.08 -3.92
C ILE A 133 0.91 5.55 -3.26
N SER A 134 1.62 4.67 -2.54
CA SER A 134 2.85 5.07 -1.84
C SER A 134 3.93 5.50 -2.83
N GLY A 135 4.57 6.64 -2.58
CA GLY A 135 5.61 7.20 -3.46
C GLY A 135 5.56 8.72 -3.53
N ILE A 136 6.27 9.28 -4.50
CA ILE A 136 6.31 10.73 -4.73
C ILE A 136 5.45 11.06 -5.95
N TRP A 137 4.49 11.94 -5.72
CA TRP A 137 3.57 12.46 -6.72
C TRP A 137 3.86 13.92 -7.02
N GLN A 138 3.58 14.34 -8.24
CA GLN A 138 3.88 15.67 -8.72
C GLN A 138 2.66 16.27 -9.43
N THR A 139 2.34 17.52 -9.14
CA THR A 139 1.33 18.29 -9.90
C THR A 139 1.96 19.33 -10.82
N THR A 140 2.99 20.04 -10.34
CA THR A 140 3.78 21.00 -11.12
C THR A 140 5.27 20.75 -10.88
N PRO A 141 6.18 21.35 -11.67
CA PRO A 141 7.63 21.24 -11.44
C PRO A 141 8.10 21.57 -10.02
N GLU A 142 7.33 22.34 -9.27
CA GLU A 142 7.68 22.87 -7.94
C GLU A 142 6.77 22.36 -6.80
N LYS A 143 5.70 21.60 -7.10
CA LYS A 143 4.76 21.08 -6.08
C LYS A 143 4.68 19.55 -6.12
N TYR A 144 5.11 18.94 -5.02
CA TYR A 144 5.22 17.48 -4.84
C TYR A 144 4.46 17.02 -3.61
N PHE A 145 4.10 15.74 -3.60
CA PHE A 145 3.43 15.08 -2.49
C PHE A 145 4.12 13.75 -2.23
N HIS A 146 4.69 13.57 -1.04
CA HIS A 146 5.12 12.26 -0.58
C HIS A 146 3.95 11.59 0.11
N VAL A 147 3.50 10.44 -0.41
CA VAL A 147 2.38 9.66 0.13
C VAL A 147 2.91 8.36 0.72
N ASP A 148 2.56 8.08 1.97
CA ASP A 148 2.77 6.80 2.65
C ASP A 148 1.40 6.19 3.00
N ASP A 149 1.12 5.00 2.47
CA ASP A 149 -0.09 4.22 2.77
C ASP A 149 0.25 3.03 3.67
N ARG A 150 -0.36 3.02 4.86
CA ARG A 150 -0.26 1.93 5.82
C ARG A 150 -1.64 1.37 6.11
N ALA A 151 -1.97 0.27 5.42
CA ALA A 151 -3.24 -0.44 5.59
C ALA A 151 -4.47 0.47 5.37
N GLY A 152 -4.39 1.39 4.41
CA GLY A 152 -5.45 2.34 4.11
C GLY A 152 -5.46 3.58 4.99
N ILE A 153 -4.48 3.75 5.88
CA ILE A 153 -4.23 5.02 6.58
C ILE A 153 -3.12 5.76 5.83
N LEU A 154 -3.42 6.98 5.42
CA LEU A 154 -2.51 7.81 4.64
C LEU A 154 -1.82 8.84 5.51
N SER A 155 -0.52 8.98 5.32
CA SER A 155 0.27 10.15 5.69
C SER A 155 0.78 10.79 4.40
N VAL A 156 0.54 12.08 4.24
CA VAL A 156 0.93 12.83 3.05
C VAL A 156 1.68 14.07 3.47
N VAL A 157 2.83 14.31 2.85
CA VAL A 157 3.59 15.55 3.02
C VAL A 157 3.59 16.27 1.68
N GLU A 158 2.93 17.42 1.62
CA GLU A 158 3.07 18.36 0.52
C GLU A 158 4.40 19.10 0.65
N ILE A 159 5.05 19.33 -0.48
CA ILE A 159 6.31 20.06 -0.59
C ILE A 159 6.14 21.10 -1.69
N ASP A 160 6.09 22.37 -1.30
CA ASP A 160 6.11 23.50 -2.21
C ASP A 160 7.53 24.09 -2.24
N ILE A 161 8.25 23.81 -3.33
CA ILE A 161 9.62 24.27 -3.53
C ILE A 161 9.66 25.78 -3.79
N ALA A 162 8.64 26.36 -4.43
CA ALA A 162 8.62 27.76 -4.81
C ALA A 162 8.54 28.67 -3.57
N ASN A 163 7.69 28.27 -2.62
CA ASN A 163 7.49 28.97 -1.35
C ASN A 163 8.43 28.48 -0.24
N GLY A 164 9.06 27.32 -0.42
CA GLY A 164 9.95 26.71 0.56
C GLY A 164 9.18 26.21 1.79
N ASP A 165 7.97 25.71 1.57
CA ASP A 165 7.02 25.33 2.61
C ASP A 165 6.59 23.86 2.47
N THR A 166 6.05 23.30 3.54
CA THR A 166 5.54 21.93 3.60
C THR A 166 4.26 21.87 4.41
N GLU A 167 3.29 21.09 3.93
CA GLU A 167 2.03 20.87 4.63
C GLU A 167 1.85 19.37 4.92
N ASP A 168 1.50 19.06 6.17
CA ASP A 168 1.26 17.69 6.61
C ASP A 168 -0.24 17.36 6.55
N MET A 169 -0.59 16.37 5.73
CA MET A 169 -1.95 15.87 5.59
C MET A 169 -2.06 14.41 6.04
N SER A 170 -3.24 14.03 6.52
CA SER A 170 -3.56 12.65 6.88
C SER A 170 -4.95 12.26 6.44
N GLY A 171 -5.19 10.95 6.29
CA GLY A 171 -6.53 10.49 6.02
C GLY A 171 -6.63 9.00 5.77
N THR A 172 -7.61 8.62 4.96
CA THR A 172 -7.96 7.22 4.74
C THR A 172 -8.15 6.93 3.27
N ARG A 173 -7.80 5.70 2.89
CA ARG A 173 -7.95 5.14 1.56
C ARG A 173 -8.87 3.93 1.61
N ASN A 174 -9.70 3.80 0.59
CA ASN A 174 -10.48 2.62 0.30
C ASN A 174 -10.35 2.30 -1.19
N GLY A 175 -9.50 1.31 -1.50
CA GLY A 175 -9.19 0.92 -2.86
C GLY A 175 -8.51 2.05 -3.64
N ASN A 176 -9.00 2.40 -4.83
CA ASN A 176 -8.43 3.49 -5.63
C ASN A 176 -8.94 4.88 -5.25
N THR A 177 -9.65 5.02 -4.14
CA THR A 177 -10.20 6.29 -3.69
C THR A 177 -9.83 6.56 -2.25
N GLY A 178 -9.88 7.80 -1.83
CA GLY A 178 -9.71 8.15 -0.43
C GLY A 178 -9.88 9.64 -0.19
N LYS A 179 -9.54 10.05 1.02
CA LYS A 179 -9.59 11.43 1.47
C LYS A 179 -8.37 11.72 2.32
N VAL A 180 -7.78 12.89 2.13
CA VAL A 180 -6.75 13.46 3.00
C VAL A 180 -7.16 14.86 3.43
N CYS A 181 -6.73 15.27 4.62
CA CYS A 181 -6.97 16.59 5.18
C CYS A 181 -5.70 17.09 5.86
N SER A 182 -5.48 18.40 5.81
CA SER A 182 -4.50 19.11 6.64
C SER A 182 -4.63 18.69 8.10
N THR A 183 -3.48 18.59 8.79
CA THR A 183 -3.41 18.08 10.16
C THR A 183 -3.40 19.15 11.23
N ASP A 184 -3.04 20.39 10.89
CA ASP A 184 -3.03 21.54 11.80
C ASP A 184 -4.29 22.40 11.70
N GLY A 185 -5.12 22.15 10.68
CA GLY A 185 -6.45 22.73 10.54
C GLY A 185 -6.43 24.14 9.95
N ASP A 186 -5.42 24.49 9.17
CA ASP A 186 -5.44 25.73 8.38
C ASP A 186 -5.42 25.51 6.85
N GLY A 187 -5.21 24.26 6.40
CA GLY A 187 -5.17 23.88 4.99
C GLY A 187 -6.48 23.37 4.38
N ILE A 188 -6.35 22.39 3.49
CA ILE A 188 -7.44 21.80 2.69
C ILE A 188 -7.74 20.35 3.08
N CYS A 189 -8.92 19.89 2.70
CA CYS A 189 -9.21 18.48 2.50
C CYS A 189 -9.45 18.18 1.03
N ALA A 190 -8.90 17.08 0.55
CA ALA A 190 -9.12 16.59 -0.80
C ALA A 190 -9.58 15.13 -0.83
N ASP A 191 -10.59 14.86 -1.63
CA ASP A 191 -10.95 13.50 -2.04
C ASP A 191 -10.12 13.16 -3.28
N PHE A 192 -9.57 11.94 -3.36
CA PHE A 192 -8.75 11.54 -4.51
C PHE A 192 -9.26 10.25 -5.16
N ILE A 193 -8.92 10.10 -6.44
CA ILE A 193 -9.13 8.89 -7.23
C ILE A 193 -7.88 8.57 -8.05
N MET A 194 -7.45 7.32 -7.96
CA MET A 194 -6.36 6.77 -8.77
C MET A 194 -6.92 6.13 -10.04
N SER A 195 -6.39 6.54 -11.18
CA SER A 195 -6.73 5.97 -12.49
C SER A 195 -5.73 4.90 -12.93
N SER A 196 -4.50 4.96 -12.42
CA SER A 196 -3.42 3.99 -12.66
C SER A 196 -2.33 4.08 -11.59
N GLU A 197 -1.32 3.20 -11.68
CA GLU A 197 -0.08 3.24 -10.87
C GLU A 197 0.67 4.59 -10.95
N THR A 198 0.41 5.38 -11.99
CA THR A 198 1.17 6.61 -12.27
C THR A 198 0.29 7.86 -12.40
N SER A 199 -1.02 7.75 -12.20
CA SER A 199 -1.95 8.87 -12.35
C SER A 199 -3.05 8.84 -11.30
N MET A 200 -3.24 9.99 -10.67
CA MET A 200 -4.25 10.27 -9.66
C MET A 200 -4.82 11.67 -9.90
N ALA A 201 -6.08 11.86 -9.55
CA ALA A 201 -6.71 13.18 -9.48
C ALA A 201 -7.20 13.41 -8.05
N ALA A 202 -7.04 14.62 -7.53
CA ALA A 202 -7.53 15.03 -6.21
C ALA A 202 -8.45 16.25 -6.36
N GLU A 203 -9.65 16.19 -5.79
CA GLU A 203 -10.60 17.29 -5.74
C GLU A 203 -10.62 17.90 -4.35
N ILE A 204 -10.43 19.21 -4.25
CA ILE A 204 -10.55 19.94 -2.98
C ILE A 204 -12.02 20.00 -2.58
N VAL A 205 -12.36 19.38 -1.44
CA VAL A 205 -13.76 19.25 -0.98
C VAL A 205 -14.10 20.16 0.20
N SER A 206 -13.09 20.59 0.96
CA SER A 206 -13.24 21.58 2.02
C SER A 206 -11.91 22.28 2.29
N CYS A 207 -11.98 23.42 2.97
CA CYS A 207 -10.81 24.10 3.52
C CYS A 207 -11.15 24.63 4.91
N ASP A 208 -10.15 24.65 5.77
CA ASP A 208 -10.31 24.96 7.18
C ASP A 208 -10.14 26.46 7.47
N SER A 209 -9.62 27.22 6.50
CA SER A 209 -9.48 28.67 6.56
C SER A 209 -9.93 29.38 5.28
N ALA A 210 -10.32 30.65 5.41
CA ALA A 210 -10.66 31.48 4.25
C ALA A 210 -9.44 31.76 3.36
N ALA A 211 -8.23 31.74 3.93
CA ALA A 211 -6.98 31.88 3.18
C ALA A 211 -6.74 30.64 2.31
N ALA A 212 -6.85 29.44 2.90
CA ALA A 212 -6.74 28.18 2.16
C ALA A 212 -7.77 28.08 1.03
N CYS A 213 -9.04 28.45 1.28
CA CYS A 213 -10.04 28.44 0.21
C CYS A 213 -9.83 29.50 -0.89
N LEU A 214 -9.00 30.53 -0.66
CA LEU A 214 -8.64 31.50 -1.70
C LEU A 214 -7.49 31.00 -2.56
N GLU A 215 -6.54 30.30 -1.94
CA GLU A 215 -5.41 29.68 -2.62
C GLU A 215 -5.85 28.45 -3.43
N ASP A 216 -6.62 27.59 -2.78
CA ASP A 216 -7.08 26.30 -3.29
C ASP A 216 -8.62 26.19 -3.14
N PRO A 217 -9.39 26.72 -4.12
CA PRO A 217 -10.85 26.76 -4.02
C PRO A 217 -11.50 25.37 -4.02
N ILE A 218 -12.58 25.22 -3.26
CA ILE A 218 -13.43 24.01 -3.27
C ILE A 218 -13.92 23.72 -4.70
N GLY A 219 -13.81 22.45 -5.11
CA GLY A 219 -14.12 21.95 -6.45
C GLY A 219 -12.94 22.04 -7.43
N THR A 220 -11.79 22.57 -7.00
CA THR A 220 -10.57 22.51 -7.80
C THR A 220 -10.09 21.07 -7.90
N ILE A 221 -9.78 20.64 -9.11
CA ILE A 221 -9.22 19.31 -9.40
C ILE A 221 -7.75 19.48 -9.75
N VAL A 222 -6.91 18.72 -9.04
CA VAL A 222 -5.47 18.67 -9.21
C VAL A 222 -5.12 17.30 -9.78
N ASP A 223 -4.48 17.29 -10.95
CA ASP A 223 -3.91 16.07 -11.52
C ASP A 223 -2.51 15.84 -10.95
N LEU A 224 -2.24 14.60 -10.57
CA LEU A 224 -0.96 14.14 -10.00
C LEU A 224 -0.38 13.00 -10.82
N LEU A 225 0.92 13.10 -11.09
CA LEU A 225 1.71 12.06 -11.75
C LEU A 225 2.74 11.50 -10.79
N LYS A 226 2.86 10.17 -10.75
CA LYS A 226 3.88 9.51 -9.92
C LYS A 226 5.25 9.68 -10.58
N VAL A 227 6.23 10.18 -9.82
CA VAL A 227 7.60 10.42 -10.28
C VAL A 227 8.62 9.47 -9.64
N PHE A 228 8.33 8.94 -8.44
CA PHE A 228 9.15 7.94 -7.76
C PHE A 228 8.28 6.93 -7.01
#